data_AF-A0A0V1GR89-F1
#
_entry.id   AF-A0A0V1GR89-F1
#
_cell.length_a   1.000
_cell.length_b   1.000
_cell.length_c   1.000
_cell.angle_alpha   90.00
_cell.angle_beta   90.00
_cell.angle_gamma   90.00
#
_symmetry.space_group_name_H-M   'P 1'
#
loop_
_entity.id
_entity.type
_entity.pdbx_description
1 polymer ?
#
loop_
_entity_poly.entity_id
_entity_poly.type
_entity_poly.pdbx_seq_one_letter_code
_entity_poly.pdbx_strand_id
1 'polypeptide(L)'
;MGAIVYKAPGQATGKIILAGSAGAWDDGAAPLANNRGHSFAKALEHVVGNRPAIKFLAYNNDPPGLPNVQTKSNSKGVIILSTRRDSAAWIVHTVPGFPTAKVRYRWPVAENARGHLLICLTISESQINAIGLYINNSNNYIGV
;
A
#
# COMPACT_ATOMS: atom_id res chain seq x y z
N MET A 1 -11.87 7.17 -5.16
CA MET A 1 -11.01 7.75 -6.20
C MET A 1 -9.67 7.05 -6.18
N GLY A 2 -9.16 6.61 -7.33
CA GLY A 2 -7.92 5.83 -7.43
C GLY A 2 -6.70 6.65 -7.87
N ALA A 3 -5.52 6.13 -7.58
CA ALA A 3 -4.25 6.74 -7.97
C ALA A 3 -3.20 5.67 -8.30
N ILE A 4 -2.29 5.96 -9.22
CA ILE A 4 -1.09 5.17 -9.47
C ILE A 4 0.12 6.07 -9.21
N VAL A 5 1.11 5.54 -8.50
CA VAL A 5 2.40 6.19 -8.25
C VAL A 5 3.50 5.30 -8.81
N TYR A 6 4.40 5.89 -9.59
CA TYR A 6 5.63 5.25 -10.06
C TYR A 6 6.84 5.96 -9.47
N LYS A 7 7.63 5.26 -8.65
CA LYS A 7 8.94 5.72 -8.18
C LYS A 7 10.00 5.16 -9.11
N ALA A 8 10.81 5.99 -9.74
CA ALA A 8 11.96 5.53 -10.52
C ALA A 8 13.12 5.07 -9.59
N PRO A 9 14.02 4.19 -10.06
CA PRO A 9 15.25 3.85 -9.35
C PRO A 9 16.07 5.09 -8.97
N GLY A 10 16.57 5.15 -7.74
CA GLY A 10 17.38 6.25 -7.22
C GLY A 10 16.63 7.56 -6.91
N GLN A 11 15.36 7.69 -7.33
CA GLN A 11 14.57 8.88 -7.06
C GLN A 11 13.90 8.81 -5.69
N ALA A 12 13.90 9.94 -4.97
CA ALA A 12 13.23 10.07 -3.68
C ALA A 12 11.71 10.32 -3.85
N THR A 13 11.33 11.03 -4.91
CA THR A 13 9.94 11.30 -5.31
C THR A 13 9.48 10.30 -6.38
N GLY A 14 8.18 10.26 -6.63
CA GLY A 14 7.59 9.49 -7.73
C GLY A 14 6.86 10.39 -8.72
N LYS A 15 6.32 9.78 -9.76
CA LYS A 15 5.29 10.34 -10.64
C LYS A 15 3.93 9.81 -10.23
N ILE A 16 2.86 10.60 -10.40
CA ILE A 16 1.50 10.21 -10.00
C ILE A 16 0.50 10.44 -11.14
N ILE A 17 -0.50 9.58 -11.24
CA ILE A 17 -1.70 9.80 -12.06
C ILE A 17 -2.94 9.48 -11.25
N LEU A 18 -3.96 10.34 -11.34
CA LEU A 18 -5.22 10.21 -10.62
C LEU A 18 -6.32 9.76 -11.58
N ALA A 19 -7.14 8.79 -11.17
CA ALA A 19 -8.17 8.23 -12.04
C ALA A 19 -9.21 9.28 -12.49
N GLY A 20 -9.50 10.30 -11.67
CA GLY A 20 -10.43 11.39 -12.02
C GLY A 20 -9.80 12.52 -12.85
N SER A 21 -8.51 12.43 -13.16
CA SER A 21 -7.75 13.43 -13.93
C SER A 21 -6.69 12.73 -14.77
N ALA A 22 -7.06 11.60 -15.38
CA ALA A 22 -6.14 10.77 -16.14
C ALA A 22 -5.70 11.51 -17.42
N GLY A 23 -4.53 12.14 -17.34
CA GLY A 23 -3.85 12.81 -18.44
C GLY A 23 -2.37 12.42 -18.45
N ALA A 24 -1.49 13.40 -18.32
CA ALA A 24 -0.06 13.14 -18.13
C ALA A 24 0.25 12.65 -16.70
N TRP A 25 1.44 12.09 -16.52
CA TRP A 25 2.00 11.82 -15.21
C TRP A 25 2.49 13.12 -14.56
N ASP A 26 1.96 13.44 -13.38
CA ASP A 26 2.37 14.60 -12.59
C ASP A 26 3.56 14.27 -11.68
N ASP A 27 4.28 15.31 -11.27
CA ASP A 27 5.32 15.19 -10.24
C ASP A 27 4.72 14.89 -8.86
N GLY A 28 5.31 13.92 -8.16
CA GLY A 28 4.97 13.63 -6.77
C GLY A 28 5.43 14.76 -5.86
N ALA A 29 4.50 15.31 -5.07
CA ALA A 29 4.72 16.51 -4.27
C ALA A 29 5.77 16.38 -3.15
N ALA A 30 6.09 15.17 -2.69
CA ALA A 30 7.09 14.94 -1.64
C ALA A 30 7.79 13.59 -1.79
N PRO A 31 9.01 13.44 -1.23
CA PRO A 31 9.70 12.15 -1.14
C PRO A 31 8.84 11.07 -0.48
N LEU A 32 8.90 9.83 -0.98
CA LEU A 32 8.15 8.70 -0.40
C LEU A 32 8.63 8.31 1.01
N ALA A 33 9.82 8.77 1.42
CA ALA A 33 10.30 8.59 2.79
C ALA A 33 9.58 9.48 3.80
N ASN A 34 8.94 10.56 3.36
CA ASN A 34 8.22 11.46 4.24
C ASN A 34 6.93 10.80 4.73
N ASN A 35 6.53 11.06 5.97
CA ASN A 35 5.27 10.53 6.51
C ASN A 35 4.03 11.34 6.08
N ARG A 36 4.20 12.37 5.24
CA ARG A 36 3.17 13.31 4.77
C ARG A 36 3.59 13.92 3.44
N GLY A 37 2.65 14.61 2.78
CA GLY A 37 2.91 15.36 1.54
C GLY A 37 2.81 14.53 0.26
N HIS A 38 2.44 13.26 0.35
CA HIS A 38 2.16 12.42 -0.81
C HIS A 38 0.99 11.47 -0.55
N SER A 39 0.36 11.00 -1.62
CA SER A 39 -0.88 10.19 -1.59
C SER A 39 -0.74 8.90 -0.79
N PHE A 40 0.46 8.30 -0.81
CA PHE A 40 0.69 7.01 -0.17
C PHE A 40 0.76 7.07 1.36
N ALA A 41 1.51 8.02 1.94
CA ALA A 41 1.53 8.19 3.38
C ALA A 41 0.16 8.61 3.91
N LYS A 42 -0.61 9.38 3.10
CA LYS A 42 -1.99 9.72 3.42
C LYS A 42 -2.90 8.48 3.46
N ALA A 43 -2.80 7.61 2.46
CA ALA A 43 -3.60 6.39 2.41
C ALA A 43 -3.32 5.45 3.60
N LEU A 44 -2.07 5.42 4.07
CA LEU A 44 -1.64 4.57 5.19
C LEU A 44 -1.73 5.23 6.56
N GLU A 45 -2.16 6.48 6.66
CA GLU A 45 -2.11 7.26 7.91
C GLU A 45 -2.91 6.58 9.05
N HIS A 46 -3.87 5.71 8.71
CA HIS A 46 -4.68 4.94 9.66
C HIS A 46 -4.22 3.50 9.88
N VAL A 47 -3.25 3.03 9.09
CA VAL A 47 -2.57 1.73 9.28
C VAL A 47 -1.43 1.87 10.30
N VAL A 48 -0.84 3.07 10.36
CA VAL A 48 0.32 3.42 11.19
C VAL A 48 -0.06 4.06 12.55
N GLY A 49 -1.35 4.02 12.94
CA GLY A 49 -1.86 4.59 14.19
C GLY A 49 -3.13 3.90 14.70
N ASN A 50 -3.44 4.04 15.99
CA ASN A 50 -4.56 3.36 16.62
C ASN A 50 -5.88 4.14 16.43
N ARG A 51 -6.74 3.70 15.49
CA ARG A 51 -8.08 4.26 15.27
C ARG A 51 -9.13 3.15 15.35
N PRO A 52 -10.04 3.17 16.36
CA PRO A 52 -10.99 2.07 16.58
C PRO A 52 -11.88 1.72 15.39
N ALA A 53 -12.27 2.75 14.62
CA ALA A 53 -13.14 2.62 13.45
C ALA A 53 -12.41 2.14 12.18
N ILE A 54 -11.09 1.98 12.21
CA ILE A 54 -10.32 1.54 11.05
C ILE A 54 -9.79 0.12 11.33
N LYS A 55 -10.01 -0.77 10.37
CA LYS A 55 -9.35 -2.08 10.33
C LYS A 55 -8.52 -2.16 9.05
N PHE A 56 -7.49 -2.98 9.08
CA PHE A 56 -6.69 -3.23 7.89
C PHE A 56 -6.16 -4.65 7.87
N LEU A 57 -5.76 -5.07 6.67
CA LEU A 57 -5.06 -6.31 6.39
C LEU A 57 -3.85 -5.94 5.53
N ALA A 58 -2.63 -6.24 5.99
CA ALA A 58 -1.43 -6.14 5.16
C ALA A 58 -1.02 -7.54 4.69
N TYR A 59 -0.68 -7.68 3.41
CA TYR A 59 -0.14 -8.91 2.86
C TYR A 59 1.14 -8.62 2.08
N ASN A 60 2.15 -9.46 2.22
CA ASN A 60 3.44 -9.25 1.57
C ASN A 60 4.23 -10.57 1.54
N ASN A 61 4.85 -10.91 0.41
CA ASN A 61 5.76 -12.07 0.33
C ASN A 61 7.16 -11.81 0.90
N ASP A 62 7.47 -10.56 1.22
CA ASP A 62 8.68 -10.14 1.93
C ASP A 62 8.29 -9.11 3.01
N PRO A 63 7.63 -9.55 4.09
CA PRO A 63 7.07 -8.66 5.11
C PRO A 63 8.17 -8.02 5.99
N PRO A 64 7.92 -6.82 6.56
CA PRO A 64 8.90 -6.14 7.40
C PRO A 64 9.30 -6.98 8.62
N GLY A 65 10.62 -7.22 8.77
CA GLY A 65 11.19 -7.88 9.95
C GLY A 65 11.09 -9.41 9.97
N LEU A 66 10.58 -10.03 8.90
CA LEU A 66 10.42 -11.47 8.78
C LEU A 66 11.04 -11.96 7.45
N PRO A 67 12.34 -12.33 7.45
CA PRO A 67 12.99 -12.83 6.25
C PRO A 67 12.51 -14.24 5.89
N ASN A 68 12.69 -14.63 4.63
CA ASN A 68 12.48 -16.01 4.13
C ASN A 68 11.04 -16.54 4.22
N VAL A 69 10.05 -15.66 4.19
CA VAL A 69 8.64 -16.07 4.10
C VAL A 69 8.38 -16.76 2.76
N GLN A 70 7.82 -17.97 2.81
CA GLN A 70 7.46 -18.74 1.62
C GLN A 70 5.97 -18.54 1.29
N THR A 71 5.69 -17.93 0.15
CA THR A 71 4.33 -17.72 -0.39
C THR A 71 4.22 -18.33 -1.78
N LYS A 72 3.00 -18.52 -2.30
CA LYS A 72 2.78 -18.91 -3.71
C LYS A 72 2.71 -17.70 -4.66
N SER A 73 2.66 -16.48 -4.12
CA SER A 73 2.49 -15.24 -4.87
C SER A 73 3.51 -14.20 -4.42
N ASN A 74 3.94 -13.36 -5.37
CA ASN A 74 4.81 -12.21 -5.11
C ASN A 74 4.02 -10.92 -4.78
N SER A 75 2.70 -11.03 -4.61
CA SER A 75 1.80 -9.91 -4.40
C SER A 75 2.00 -9.27 -3.02
N LYS A 76 1.87 -7.95 -2.97
CA LYS A 76 1.95 -7.16 -1.74
C LYS A 76 0.88 -6.09 -1.75
N GLY A 77 0.35 -5.75 -0.59
CA GLY A 77 -0.66 -4.72 -0.49
C GLY A 77 -1.29 -4.57 0.88
N VAL A 78 -2.22 -3.64 0.96
CA VAL A 78 -2.96 -3.31 2.16
C VAL A 78 -4.41 -3.07 1.81
N ILE A 79 -5.33 -3.72 2.51
CA ILE A 79 -6.76 -3.40 2.48
C ILE A 79 -7.06 -2.62 3.74
N ILE A 80 -7.69 -1.45 3.61
CA ILE A 80 -8.03 -0.55 4.71
C ILE A 80 -9.53 -0.30 4.66
N LEU A 81 -10.23 -0.71 5.70
CA LEU A 81 -11.67 -0.55 5.83
C LEU A 81 -12.00 0.36 7.01
N SER A 82 -13.09 1.12 6.86
CA SER A 82 -13.67 1.93 7.91
C SER A 82 -15.02 1.32 8.29
N THR A 83 -15.29 1.13 9.58
CA THR A 83 -16.58 0.64 10.09
C THR A 83 -17.72 1.69 9.95
N ARG A 84 -17.49 2.75 9.19
CA ARG A 84 -18.41 3.88 8.97
C ARG A 84 -18.72 4.12 7.48
N ARG A 85 -18.22 3.28 6.58
CA ARG A 85 -18.37 3.44 5.13
C ARG A 85 -18.43 2.08 4.45
N ASP A 86 -19.29 1.95 3.45
CA ASP A 86 -19.44 0.71 2.66
C ASP A 86 -18.36 0.59 1.55
N SER A 87 -17.17 1.12 1.82
CA SER A 87 -16.05 1.18 0.88
C SER A 87 -14.72 1.03 1.61
N ALA A 88 -13.76 0.39 0.95
CA ALA A 88 -12.40 0.24 1.43
C ALA A 88 -11.39 0.83 0.44
N ALA A 89 -10.22 1.21 0.97
CA ALA A 89 -9.04 1.46 0.14
C ALA A 89 -8.26 0.17 -0.02
N TRP A 90 -7.92 -0.20 -1.25
CA TRP A 90 -7.03 -1.30 -1.55
C TRP A 90 -5.78 -0.78 -2.24
N ILE A 91 -4.66 -0.97 -1.56
CA ILE A 91 -3.34 -0.59 -2.04
C ILE A 91 -2.64 -1.85 -2.53
N VAL A 92 -2.16 -1.84 -3.76
CA VAL A 92 -1.24 -2.87 -4.30
C VAL A 92 0.10 -2.20 -4.55
N HIS A 93 1.20 -2.84 -4.14
CA HIS A 93 2.53 -2.26 -4.33
C HIS A 93 3.61 -3.31 -4.59
N THR A 94 4.78 -2.84 -5.03
CA THR A 94 5.96 -3.70 -5.25
C THR A 94 7.02 -3.60 -4.15
N VAL A 95 6.81 -2.75 -3.14
CA VAL A 95 7.79 -2.44 -2.07
C VAL A 95 7.93 -3.60 -1.07
N PRO A 96 9.07 -4.31 -0.98
CA PRO A 96 9.35 -5.27 0.09
C PRO A 96 9.54 -4.58 1.43
N GLY A 97 9.35 -5.31 2.53
CA GLY A 97 9.51 -4.77 3.90
C GLY A 97 8.51 -3.67 4.26
N PHE A 98 7.37 -3.59 3.58
CA PHE A 98 6.42 -2.47 3.69
C PHE A 98 4.94 -2.94 3.63
N PRO A 99 3.99 -2.23 4.29
CA PRO A 99 4.22 -1.25 5.36
C PRO A 99 4.63 -1.96 6.65
N THR A 100 5.30 -1.25 7.56
CA THR A 100 5.36 -1.71 8.96
C THR A 100 4.05 -1.33 9.65
N ALA A 101 3.18 -2.30 9.89
CA ALA A 101 1.87 -2.11 10.53
C ALA A 101 1.98 -1.68 12.00
N LYS A 102 1.02 -0.88 12.49
CA LYS A 102 0.90 -0.44 13.90
C LYS A 102 2.09 0.31 14.49
N VAL A 103 3.07 0.68 13.67
CA VAL A 103 4.18 1.57 14.05
C VAL A 103 4.19 2.79 13.15
N ARG A 104 5.08 3.74 13.46
CA ARG A 104 5.30 4.96 12.67
C ARG A 104 5.56 4.61 11.19
N TYR A 105 5.02 5.41 10.27
CA TYR A 105 5.32 5.30 8.84
C TYR A 105 6.84 5.22 8.62
N ARG A 106 7.28 4.21 7.89
CA ARG A 106 8.70 3.97 7.59
C ARG A 106 8.86 3.40 6.20
N TRP A 107 9.45 4.19 5.32
CA TRP A 107 9.91 3.71 4.02
C TRP A 107 11.17 2.84 4.18
N PRO A 108 11.30 1.69 3.50
CA PRO A 108 12.48 0.85 3.61
C PRO A 108 13.63 1.48 2.82
N VAL A 109 14.73 1.83 3.50
CA VAL A 109 15.85 2.59 2.91
C VAL A 109 16.47 1.88 1.70
N ALA A 110 16.53 0.54 1.72
CA ALA A 110 17.04 -0.27 0.61
C ALA A 110 16.27 -0.03 -0.70
N GLU A 111 14.99 0.35 -0.61
CA GLU A 111 14.11 0.56 -1.75
C GLU A 111 14.29 1.94 -2.41
N ASN A 112 15.17 2.79 -1.88
CA ASN A 112 15.57 4.04 -2.56
C ASN A 112 16.24 3.76 -3.91
N ALA A 113 17.09 2.74 -3.98
CA ALA A 113 17.81 2.36 -5.19
C ALA A 113 16.92 1.72 -6.27
N ARG A 114 15.69 1.32 -5.92
CA ARG A 114 14.81 0.52 -6.77
C ARG A 114 13.61 1.30 -7.29
N GLY A 115 13.03 0.80 -8.38
CA GLY A 115 11.80 1.33 -8.94
C GLY A 115 10.58 0.64 -8.32
N HIS A 116 9.51 1.40 -8.05
CA HIS A 116 8.30 0.85 -7.44
C HIS A 116 7.02 1.38 -8.08
N LEU A 117 6.03 0.49 -8.18
CA LEU A 117 4.66 0.84 -8.53
C LEU A 117 3.80 0.71 -7.29
N LEU A 118 2.93 1.70 -7.07
CA LEU A 118 1.92 1.68 -6.02
C LEU A 118 0.59 2.10 -6.64
N ILE A 119 -0.45 1.30 -6.42
CA ILE A 119 -1.79 1.53 -6.93
C ILE A 119 -2.72 1.61 -5.74
N CYS A 120 -3.55 2.65 -5.68
CA CYS A 120 -4.61 2.79 -4.69
C CYS A 120 -5.96 2.75 -5.40
N LEU A 121 -6.81 1.81 -5.02
CA LEU A 121 -8.16 1.62 -5.52
C LEU A 121 -9.17 1.87 -4.40
N THR A 122 -10.33 2.43 -4.76
CA THR A 122 -11.50 2.38 -3.88
C THR A 122 -12.33 1.18 -4.32
N ILE A 123 -12.58 0.26 -3.41
CA ILE A 123 -13.39 -0.95 -3.62
C ILE A 123 -14.64 -0.88 -2.74
N SER A 124 -15.73 -1.52 -3.17
CA SER A 124 -16.90 -1.69 -2.30
C SER A 124 -16.63 -2.75 -1.24
N GLU A 125 -17.34 -2.65 -0.10
CA GLU A 125 -17.26 -3.68 0.95
C GLU A 125 -17.65 -5.07 0.43
N SER A 126 -18.60 -5.14 -0.51
CA SER A 126 -19.02 -6.39 -1.16
C SER A 126 -17.91 -7.11 -1.95
N GLN A 127 -16.86 -6.39 -2.38
CA GLN A 127 -15.72 -6.99 -3.08
C GLN A 127 -14.68 -7.62 -2.15
N ILE A 128 -14.69 -7.27 -0.85
CA ILE A 128 -13.61 -7.62 0.09
C ILE A 128 -13.48 -9.13 0.25
N ASN A 129 -14.59 -9.86 0.37
CA ASN A 129 -14.55 -11.31 0.56
C ASN A 129 -13.90 -12.03 -0.62
N ALA A 130 -14.23 -11.61 -1.85
CA ALA A 130 -13.63 -12.19 -3.06
C ALA A 130 -12.11 -11.92 -3.13
N ILE A 131 -11.69 -10.70 -2.79
CA ILE A 131 -10.26 -10.32 -2.75
C ILE A 131 -9.54 -11.10 -1.64
N GLY A 132 -10.14 -11.21 -0.46
CA GLY A 132 -9.60 -11.95 0.68
C GLY A 132 -9.38 -13.43 0.35
N LEU A 133 -10.33 -14.07 -0.36
CA LEU A 133 -10.19 -15.44 -0.82
C LEU A 133 -9.01 -15.61 -1.78
N TYR A 134 -8.81 -14.67 -2.70
CA TYR A 134 -7.65 -14.70 -3.60
C TYR A 134 -6.32 -14.58 -2.84
N ILE A 135 -6.23 -13.65 -1.88
CA ILE A 135 -5.04 -13.46 -1.05
C ILE A 135 -4.71 -14.73 -0.26
N ASN A 136 -5.73 -15.37 0.32
CA ASN A 136 -5.59 -16.62 1.07
C ASN A 136 -5.17 -17.80 0.20
N ASN A 137 -5.82 -18.00 -0.97
CA ASN A 137 -5.48 -19.10 -1.88
C ASN A 137 -4.06 -18.96 -2.46
N SER A 138 -3.58 -17.73 -2.57
CA SER A 138 -2.21 -17.40 -2.98
C SER A 138 -1.16 -17.67 -1.88
N ASN A 139 -1.59 -18.12 -0.69
CA ASN A 139 -0.75 -18.31 0.49
C ASN A 139 0.14 -17.09 0.75
N ASN A 140 -0.41 -15.88 0.60
CA ASN A 140 0.33 -14.68 0.97
C ASN A 140 0.47 -14.63 2.49
N TYR A 141 1.63 -14.20 2.98
CA TYR A 141 1.75 -13.89 4.39
C TYR A 141 0.88 -12.67 4.72
N ILE A 142 0.11 -12.80 5.80
CA ILE A 142 -0.79 -11.78 6.32
C ILE A 142 -0.20 -11.24 7.62
N GLY A 143 0.13 -9.95 7.64
CA GLY A 143 0.51 -9.20 8.84
C GLY A 143 -0.67 -8.36 9.35
N VAL A 144 -0.92 -8.39 10.66
CA VAL A 144 -2.00 -7.62 11.34
C VAL A 144 -1.44 -6.51 12.22
#